data_AF-A0A1Q5Q721-F1
#
_entry.id   AF-A0A1Q5Q721-F1
#
_cell.length_a   1.000
_cell.length_b   1.000
_cell.length_c   1.000
_cell.angle_alpha   90.00
_cell.angle_beta   90.00
_cell.angle_gamma   90.00
#
_symmetry.space_group_name_H-M   'P 1'
#
loop_
_entity.id
_entity.type
_entity.pdbx_description
1 polymer ?
#
loop_
_entity_poly.entity_id
_entity_poly.type
_entity_poly.pdbx_seq_one_letter_code
_entity_poly.pdbx_strand_id
1 'polypeptide(L)'
;MTSANPNPGNFANRPEEEVQNIASKGGHSSHSGGFASMDPHRQRDIASEGGKASSGSFQPGEERAREAGRKGGSRTGGTYDEQQ
;
A
#
# COMPACT_ATOMS: atom_id res chain seq x y z
N MET A 1 -11.69 -19.80 -11.97
CA MET A 1 -12.81 -18.84 -11.98
C MET A 1 -12.25 -17.48 -11.59
N THR A 2 -12.07 -16.57 -12.55
CA THR A 2 -11.55 -15.23 -12.27
C THR A 2 -12.64 -14.46 -11.56
N SER A 3 -12.44 -14.21 -10.27
CA SER A 3 -13.30 -13.35 -9.47
C SER A 3 -13.26 -11.95 -10.07
N ALA A 4 -14.22 -11.64 -10.94
CA ALA A 4 -14.46 -10.30 -11.45
C ALA A 4 -14.91 -9.42 -10.27
N ASN A 5 -13.93 -8.95 -9.51
CA ASN A 5 -14.14 -8.01 -8.42
C ASN A 5 -14.57 -6.68 -9.05
N PRO A 6 -15.69 -6.08 -8.63
CA PRO A 6 -16.27 -4.89 -9.24
C PRO A 6 -15.46 -3.62 -8.99
N ASN A 7 -14.29 -3.70 -8.35
CA ASN A 7 -13.41 -2.56 -8.16
C ASN A 7 -12.62 -2.29 -9.46
N PRO A 8 -12.96 -1.25 -10.24
CA PRO A 8 -12.32 -0.97 -11.52
C PRO A 8 -10.82 -0.66 -11.38
N GLY A 9 -10.35 -0.31 -10.17
CA GLY A 9 -8.95 0.01 -9.91
C GLY A 9 -8.03 -1.19 -9.62
N ASN A 10 -8.56 -2.40 -9.49
CA ASN A 10 -7.76 -3.58 -9.12
C ASN A 10 -6.83 -4.04 -10.25
N PHE A 11 -5.67 -4.61 -9.91
CA PHE A 11 -4.71 -5.17 -10.87
C PHE A 11 -5.31 -6.28 -11.75
N ALA A 12 -6.29 -7.03 -11.22
CA ALA A 12 -7.02 -8.04 -11.98
C ALA A 12 -7.84 -7.48 -13.14
N ASN A 13 -8.11 -6.17 -13.16
CA ASN A 13 -8.87 -5.47 -14.20
C ASN A 13 -7.96 -4.64 -15.13
N ARG A 14 -6.63 -4.82 -15.06
CA ARG A 14 -5.63 -4.10 -15.86
C ARG A 14 -4.97 -5.02 -16.88
N PRO A 15 -4.49 -4.51 -18.03
CA PRO A 15 -3.73 -5.29 -18.98
C PRO A 15 -2.40 -5.76 -18.38
N GLU A 16 -1.97 -6.98 -18.71
CA GLU A 16 -0.75 -7.58 -18.14
C GLU A 16 0.49 -6.72 -18.37
N GLU A 17 0.61 -6.08 -19.54
CA GLU A 17 1.70 -5.16 -19.87
C GLU A 17 1.79 -3.99 -18.88
N GLU A 18 0.67 -3.38 -18.52
CA GLU A 18 0.64 -2.27 -17.56
C GLU A 18 1.04 -2.74 -16.16
N VAL A 19 0.56 -3.90 -15.74
CA VAL A 19 0.92 -4.51 -14.44
C VAL A 19 2.42 -4.84 -14.41
N GLN A 20 2.96 -5.40 -15.49
CA GLN A 20 4.39 -5.68 -15.64
C GLN A 20 5.23 -4.40 -15.62
N ASN A 21 4.78 -3.34 -16.30
CA ASN A 21 5.43 -2.03 -16.27
C ASN A 21 5.44 -1.42 -14.86
N ILE A 22 4.33 -1.53 -14.11
CA ILE A 22 4.24 -1.06 -12.71
C ILE A 22 5.19 -1.85 -11.80
N ALA A 23 5.17 -3.18 -11.89
CA ALA A 23 6.05 -4.06 -11.12
C ALA A 23 7.52 -3.81 -11.47
N SER A 24 7.83 -3.66 -12.76
CA SER A 24 9.17 -3.37 -13.25
C SER A 24 9.67 -2.03 -12.71
N LYS A 25 8.87 -0.97 -12.71
CA LYS A 25 9.25 0.33 -12.12
C LYS A 25 9.58 0.20 -10.63
N GLY A 26 8.80 -0.57 -9.87
CA GLY A 26 9.08 -0.84 -8.46
C GLY A 26 10.38 -1.62 -8.23
N GLY A 27 10.65 -2.64 -9.06
CA GLY A 27 11.90 -3.40 -9.03
C GLY A 27 13.11 -2.57 -9.48
N HIS A 28 12.93 -1.69 -10.47
CA HIS A 28 14.03 -0.90 -11.05
C HIS A 28 14.62 0.12 -10.08
N SER A 29 13.84 0.65 -9.14
CA SER A 29 14.34 1.53 -8.09
C SER A 29 15.32 0.85 -7.11
N SER A 30 15.50 -0.47 -7.17
CA SER A 30 16.34 -1.24 -6.24
C SER A 30 17.79 -1.48 -6.74
N HIS A 31 18.15 -1.05 -7.96
CA HIS A 31 19.44 -1.39 -8.60
C HIS A 31 20.68 -0.73 -7.97
N SER A 32 20.51 0.23 -7.06
CA SER A 32 21.61 0.94 -6.36
C SER A 32 21.86 0.45 -4.93
N GLY A 33 21.24 -0.66 -4.52
CA GLY A 33 21.31 -1.18 -3.16
C GLY A 33 20.15 -0.65 -2.33
N GLY A 34 19.14 -1.49 -2.12
CA GLY A 34 17.97 -1.16 -1.29
C GLY A 34 18.28 -1.21 0.20
N PHE A 35 17.24 -1.13 1.02
CA PHE A 35 17.35 -1.22 2.48
C PHE A 35 18.13 -2.45 2.95
N ALA A 36 17.96 -3.60 2.29
CA ALA A 36 18.66 -4.85 2.59
C ALA A 36 20.18 -4.80 2.34
N SER A 37 20.64 -3.94 1.44
CA SER A 37 22.05 -3.80 1.08
C SER A 37 22.77 -2.71 1.89
N MET A 38 22.06 -1.99 2.76
CA MET A 38 22.62 -0.93 3.62
C MET A 38 23.43 -1.53 4.79
N ASP A 39 24.28 -0.72 5.43
CA ASP A 39 24.95 -1.11 6.68
C ASP A 39 23.96 -1.57 7.79
N PRO A 40 24.22 -2.69 8.51
CA PRO A 40 23.30 -3.22 9.52
C PRO A 40 23.04 -2.33 10.74
N HIS A 41 23.97 -1.43 11.11
CA HIS A 41 23.71 -0.46 12.18
C HIS A 41 22.75 0.61 11.69
N ARG A 42 23.02 1.17 10.51
CA ARG A 42 22.14 2.17 9.90
C ARG A 42 20.73 1.62 9.62
N GLN A 43 20.61 0.37 9.19
CA GLN A 43 19.31 -0.31 9.05
C GLN A 43 18.53 -0.34 10.37
N ARG A 44 19.20 -0.69 11.49
CA ARG A 44 18.59 -0.75 12.83
C ARG A 44 18.15 0.62 13.32
N ASP A 45 18.94 1.66 13.05
CA ASP A 45 18.59 3.03 13.43
C ASP A 45 17.32 3.49 12.69
N ILE A 46 17.27 3.31 11.37
CA ILE A 46 16.09 3.65 10.55
C ILE A 46 14.86 2.84 10.98
N ALA A 47 15.01 1.53 11.22
CA ALA A 47 13.91 0.70 11.69
C ALA A 47 13.40 1.16 13.07
N SER A 48 14.31 1.54 13.96
CA SER A 48 13.97 2.06 15.29
C SER A 48 13.26 3.41 15.22
N GLU A 49 13.71 4.31 14.35
CA GLU A 49 13.04 5.59 14.09
C GLU A 49 11.63 5.38 13.53
N GLY A 50 11.46 4.46 12.57
CA GLY A 50 10.14 4.09 12.04
C GLY A 50 9.21 3.54 13.12
N GLY A 51 9.73 2.71 14.04
CA GLY A 51 8.98 2.21 15.19
C GLY A 51 8.57 3.29 16.18
N LYS A 52 9.44 4.28 16.46
CA LYS A 52 9.16 5.42 17.34
C LYS A 52 8.17 6.41 16.73
N ALA A 53 8.27 6.64 15.42
CA ALA A 53 7.36 7.52 14.68
C ALA A 53 5.97 6.89 14.50
N SER A 54 5.90 5.56 14.50
CA SER A 54 4.64 4.83 14.50
C SER A 54 3.96 4.93 15.88
N SER A 55 2.67 5.22 15.90
CA SER A 55 1.88 5.25 17.15
C SER A 55 1.61 3.85 17.75
N GLY A 56 2.34 2.82 17.30
CA GLY A 56 2.11 1.42 17.64
C GLY A 56 1.12 0.72 16.71
N SER A 57 0.86 -0.56 16.99
CA SER A 57 -0.15 -1.34 16.28
C SER A 57 -1.57 -0.94 16.72
N PHE A 58 -2.49 -0.87 15.77
CA PHE A 58 -3.90 -0.65 16.06
C PHE A 58 -4.51 -1.88 16.72
N GLN A 59 -5.30 -1.68 17.77
CA GLN A 59 -6.13 -2.76 18.32
C GLN A 59 -7.40 -2.94 17.48
N PRO A 60 -7.91 -4.17 17.33
CA PRO A 60 -9.20 -4.40 16.68
C PRO A 60 -10.32 -3.58 17.35
N GLY A 61 -11.05 -2.79 16.56
CA GLY A 61 -12.15 -1.95 17.03
C GLY A 61 -11.75 -0.55 17.53
N GLU A 62 -10.46 -0.23 17.58
CA GLU A 62 -9.95 1.09 17.97
C GLU A 62 -10.38 2.18 16.97
N GLU A 63 -10.74 3.36 17.46
CA GLU A 63 -11.24 4.47 16.63
C GLU A 63 -10.19 4.93 15.60
N ARG A 64 -8.92 5.03 16.00
CA ARG A 64 -7.82 5.39 15.11
C ARG A 64 -7.63 4.38 13.97
N ALA A 65 -7.85 3.10 14.25
CA ALA A 65 -7.81 2.03 13.24
C ALA A 65 -8.94 2.21 12.22
N ARG A 66 -10.15 2.47 12.72
CA ARG A 66 -11.34 2.70 11.89
C ARG A 66 -11.19 3.96 11.05
N GLU A 67 -10.66 5.03 11.61
CA GLU A 67 -10.41 6.29 10.91
C GLU A 67 -9.31 6.13 9.84
N ALA A 68 -8.19 5.49 10.17
CA ALA A 68 -7.12 5.20 9.22
C ALA A 68 -7.60 4.30 8.07
N GLY A 69 -8.37 3.26 8.38
CA GLY A 69 -9.00 2.38 7.39
C GLY A 69 -10.01 3.12 6.50
N ARG A 70 -10.88 3.94 7.11
CA ARG A 70 -11.82 4.80 6.39
C ARG A 70 -11.08 5.73 5.44
N LYS A 71 -10.08 6.47 5.92
CA LYS A 71 -9.26 7.40 5.12
C LYS A 71 -8.50 6.70 4.00
N GLY A 72 -7.97 5.50 4.26
CA GLY A 72 -7.34 4.65 3.24
C GLY A 72 -8.31 4.21 2.16
N GLY A 73 -9.53 3.83 2.53
CA GLY A 73 -10.62 3.45 1.62
C GLY A 73 -11.35 4.63 0.97
N SER A 74 -11.26 5.85 1.51
CA SER A 74 -11.90 7.05 0.93
C SER A 74 -11.38 7.37 -0.47
N ARG A 75 -10.17 6.93 -0.82
CA ARG A 75 -9.61 7.09 -2.17
C ARG A 75 -10.26 6.18 -3.22
N THR A 76 -11.04 5.20 -2.79
CA THR A 76 -11.77 4.26 -3.67
C THR A 76 -13.29 4.41 -3.58
N GLY A 77 -13.80 5.36 -2.78
CA GLY A 77 -15.21 5.45 -2.37
C GLY A 77 -16.02 6.60 -2.95
N GLY A 78 -15.58 7.25 -4.03
CA GLY A 78 -16.25 8.46 -4.54
C GLY A 78 -16.34 8.53 -6.05
N THR A 79 -17.20 7.72 -6.67
CA THR A 79 -18.09 8.08 -7.79
C THR A 79 -19.15 6.98 -7.99
N TYR A 80 -20.26 7.06 -7.25
CA TYR A 80 -21.57 6.63 -7.75
C TYR A 80 -22.57 7.66 -7.23
N ASP A 81 -22.80 8.69 -8.04
CA ASP A 81 -23.96 9.58 -7.90
C ASP A 81 -25.24 8.76 -8.09
N GLU A 82 -26.19 9.12 -7.23
CA GLU A 82 -27.62 8.87 -7.21
C GLU A 82 -28.30 8.61 -8.57
N GLN A 83 -28.89 7.42 -8.72
CA GLN A 83 -30.15 7.19 -9.45
C GLN A 83 -30.93 6.09 -8.74
N GLN A 84 -31.86 6.49 -7.87
CA GLN A 84 -33.29 6.09 -7.84
C GLN A 84 -34.02 6.91 -6.78
#